data_AF-A0A2N3BHA1-F1
#
_entry.id   AF-A0A2N3BHA1-F1
#
_cell.length_a   1.000
_cell.length_b   1.000
_cell.length_c   1.000
_cell.angle_alpha   90.00
_cell.angle_beta   90.00
_cell.angle_gamma   90.00
#
_symmetry.space_group_name_H-M   'P 1'
#
loop_
_entity.id
_entity.type
_entity.pdbx_description
1 polymer ?
#
loop_
_entity_poly.entity_id
_entity_poly.type
_entity_poly.pdbx_seq_one_letter_code
_entity_poly.pdbx_strand_id
1 'polypeptide(L)' 'MEWLIWIGAAISLVGLAGIIGCIVAVARARRAGLDDANLRARMAPIVALNLGALFVSVLGLMLIVVGILLG' A
#
# COMPACT_ATOMS: atom_id res chain seq x y z
N MET A 1 12.48 18.76 12.41
CA MET A 1 11.42 19.38 11.59
C MET A 1 10.11 18.60 11.71
N GLU A 2 9.27 18.93 12.70
CA GLU A 2 8.10 18.10 13.07
C GLU A 2 7.04 17.97 11.98
N TRP A 3 6.86 18.98 11.13
CA TRP A 3 5.87 18.96 10.05
C TRP A 3 6.16 17.88 9.00
N LEU A 4 7.44 17.61 8.70
CA LEU A 4 7.86 16.55 7.77
C LEU A 4 7.50 15.16 8.30
N ILE A 5 7.64 14.97 9.61
CA ILE A 5 7.30 13.71 10.30
C ILE A 5 5.79 13.47 10.22
N TRP A 6 4.98 14.49 10.50
CA TRP A 6 3.52 14.37 10.41
C TRP A 6 3.03 14.09 8.98
N ILE A 7 3.61 14.75 7.97
CA ILE A 7 3.27 14.48 6.56
C ILE A 7 3.70 13.07 6.17
N GLY A 8 4.92 12.66 6.51
CA GLY A 8 5.40 11.31 6.23
C GLY A 8 4.55 10.23 6.93
N ALA A 9 4.09 10.50 8.15
CA ALA A 9 3.16 9.63 8.88
C ALA A 9 1.81 9.50 8.17
N ALA A 10 1.22 10.62 7.73
CA ALA A 10 -0.03 10.61 6.98
C ALA A 10 0.10 9.81 5.67
N ILE A 11 1.18 10.04 4.90
CA ILE A 11 1.45 9.33 3.64
C ILE A 11 1.65 7.83 3.90
N SER A 12 2.39 7.48 4.96
CA SER A 12 2.62 6.08 5.35
C SER A 12 1.30 5.38 5.69
N LEU A 13 0.41 6.07 6.40
CA LEU A 13 -0.91 5.57 6.79
C LEU A 13 -1.80 5.32 5.56
N VAL A 14 -1.75 6.22 4.57
CA VAL A 14 -2.46 6.06 3.29
C VAL A 14 -1.95 4.84 2.53
N GLY A 15 -0.63 4.67 2.43
CA GLY A 15 -0.05 3.49 1.81
C GLY A 15 -0.45 2.20 2.53
N LEU A 16 -0.47 2.21 3.87
CA LEU A 16 -0.90 1.07 4.69
C LEU A 16 -2.38 0.73 4.45
N ALA A 17 -3.25 1.74 4.39
CA ALA A 17 -4.67 1.55 4.07
C ALA A 17 -4.85 0.93 2.67
N GLY A 18 -4.04 1.34 1.69
CA GLY A 18 -3.99 0.73 0.36
C GLY A 18 -3.59 -0.75 0.41
N ILE A 19 -2.57 -1.10 1.20
CA ILE A 19 -2.14 -2.50 1.40
C ILE A 19 -3.26 -3.33 2.03
N ILE A 20 -3.93 -2.82 3.07
CA ILE A 20 -5.07 -3.50 3.70
C ILE A 20 -6.20 -3.73 2.69
N GLY A 21 -6.49 -2.73 1.84
CA GLY A 21 -7.44 -2.85 0.74
C GLY A 21 -7.09 -3.98 -0.23
N CYS A 22 -5.82 -4.12 -0.61
CA CYS A 22 -5.34 -5.23 -1.42
C CYS A 22 -5.57 -6.59 -0.75
N ILE A 23 -5.25 -6.71 0.55
CA ILE A 23 -5.44 -7.97 1.30
C ILE A 23 -6.91 -8.40 1.26
N VAL A 24 -7.82 -7.46 1.51
CA VAL A 24 -9.27 -7.73 1.45
C VAL A 24 -9.69 -8.10 0.03
N ALA A 25 -9.18 -7.41 -1.00
CA ALA A 25 -9.49 -7.71 -2.40
C ALA A 25 -9.01 -9.11 -2.82
N VAL A 26 -7.78 -9.50 -2.45
CA VAL A 26 -7.24 -10.85 -2.68
C VAL A 26 -8.08 -11.89 -1.94
N ALA A 27 -8.40 -11.66 -0.66
CA ALA A 27 -9.20 -12.59 0.12
C ALA A 27 -10.59 -12.81 -0.50
N ARG A 28 -11.23 -11.74 -1.00
CA ARG A 28 -12.51 -11.81 -1.71
C ARG A 28 -12.38 -12.55 -3.05
N ALA A 29 -11.33 -12.26 -3.82
CA ALA A 29 -11.09 -12.93 -5.11
C ALA A 29 -10.86 -14.44 -4.94
N ARG A 30 -10.09 -14.84 -3.92
CA ARG A 30 -9.84 -16.26 -3.60
C ARG A 30 -11.09 -16.99 -3.13
N ARG A 31 -11.97 -16.33 -2.37
CA ARG A 31 -13.25 -16.92 -1.92
C ARG A 31 -14.29 -17.04 -3.04
N ALA A 32 -14.10 -16.37 -4.17
CA ALA A 32 -15.07 -16.38 -5.28
C ALA A 32 -15.04 -17.66 -6.13
N GLY A 33 -14.16 -18.63 -5.84
CA GLY A 33 -14.12 -19.92 -6.53
C GLY A 33 -13.91 -19.80 -8.04
N LEU A 34 -13.14 -18.79 -8.47
CA LEU A 34 -12.88 -18.50 -9.88
C LEU A 34 -11.97 -19.56 -10.49
N ASP A 35 -12.22 -19.88 -11.76
CA ASP A 35 -11.31 -20.68 -12.58
C ASP A 35 -9.95 -19.98 -12.74
N ASP A 36 -8.89 -20.75 -12.96
CA ASP A 36 -7.50 -20.30 -12.77
C ASP A 36 -7.12 -19.13 -13.69
N ALA A 37 -7.66 -19.12 -14.91
CA ALA A 37 -7.50 -18.02 -15.86
C ALA A 37 -8.17 -16.72 -15.38
N ASN A 38 -9.38 -16.82 -14.81
CA ASN A 38 -10.13 -15.67 -14.29
C ASN A 38 -9.54 -15.16 -12.97
N LEU A 39 -8.98 -16.05 -12.14
CA LEU A 39 -8.30 -15.67 -10.92
C LEU A 39 -7.04 -14.86 -11.23
N ARG A 40 -6.22 -15.31 -12.20
CA ARG A 40 -5.03 -14.56 -12.66
C ARG A 40 -5.38 -13.18 -13.20
N ALA A 41 -6.40 -13.09 -14.04
CA ALA A 41 -6.85 -11.82 -14.60
C ALA A 41 -7.31 -10.84 -13.51
N ARG A 42 -7.99 -11.33 -12.46
CA ARG A 42 -8.38 -10.51 -11.29
C ARG A 42 -7.22 -10.17 -10.37
N MET A 43 -6.22 -11.03 -10.24
CA MET A 43 -5.06 -10.77 -9.37
C MET A 43 -4.10 -9.73 -9.93
N ALA A 44 -3.89 -9.70 -11.26
CA ALA A 44 -2.98 -8.76 -11.91
C ALA A 44 -3.15 -7.28 -11.48
N PRO A 45 -4.36 -6.67 -11.54
CA PRO A 45 -4.55 -5.30 -11.09
C PRO A 45 -4.41 -5.13 -9.57
N ILE A 46 -4.74 -6.16 -8.77
CA ILE A 46 -4.64 -6.10 -7.30
C ILE A 46 -3.16 -6.05 -6.88
N VAL A 47 -2.29 -6.81 -7.55
CA VAL A 47 -0.84 -6.78 -7.33
C VAL A 47 -0.24 -5.44 -7.74
N ALA A 48 -0.65 -4.88 -8.88
CA ALA A 48 -0.22 -3.54 -9.30
C ALA A 48 -0.61 -2.47 -8.26
N LEU A 49 -1.85 -2.53 -7.73
CA LEU A 49 -2.31 -1.64 -6.68
C LEU A 49 -1.53 -1.83 -5.37
N ASN A 50 -1.18 -3.07 -5.03
CA ASN A 50 -0.36 -3.35 -3.85
C ASN A 50 1.03 -2.74 -3.96
N LEU A 51 1.65 -2.86 -5.13
CA LEU A 51 2.98 -2.30 -5.39
C LEU A 51 2.96 -0.76 -5.33
N GLY A 52 1.90 -0.13 -5.85
CA GLY A 52 1.67 1.30 -5.70
C GLY A 52 1.50 1.72 -4.24
N ALA A 53 0.68 0.99 -3.48
CA ALA A 53 0.46 1.25 -2.06
C ALA A 53 1.74 1.09 -1.23
N LEU A 54 2.54 0.05 -1.51
CA LEU A 54 3.85 -0.18 -0.92
C LEU A 54 4.79 1.00 -1.20
N PHE A 55 4.85 1.47 -2.45
CA PHE A 55 5.69 2.60 -2.83
C PHE A 55 5.31 3.87 -2.05
N VAL A 56 4.00 4.16 -1.94
CA VAL A 56 3.50 5.28 -1.13
C VAL A 56 3.91 5.13 0.34
N SER A 57 3.78 3.94 0.93
CA SER A 57 4.24 3.69 2.30
C SER A 57 5.73 3.91 2.48
N VAL A 58 6.57 3.46 1.54
CA VAL A 58 8.02 3.64 1.59
C VAL A 58 8.39 5.12 1.48
N LEU A 59 7.74 5.88 0.60
CA LEU A 59 7.97 7.31 0.48
C LEU A 59 7.58 8.07 1.76
N GLY A 60 6.45 7.72 2.38
CA GLY A 60 6.05 8.26 3.67
C GLY A 60 7.08 7.98 4.77
N LEU A 61 7.60 6.75 4.82
CA LEU A 61 8.64 6.36 5.76
C LEU A 61 9.95 7.14 5.51
N MET A 62 10.36 7.30 4.25
CA MET A 62 11.53 8.11 3.90
C MET A 62 11.37 9.55 4.36
N LEU A 63 10.19 10.15 4.22
CA LEU A 63 9.92 11.51 4.71
C LEU A 63 10.02 11.63 6.23
N ILE A 64 9.54 10.62 6.97
CA ILE A 64 9.72 10.55 8.43
C ILE A 64 11.21 10.53 8.76
N VAL A 65 11.98 9.63 8.14
CA VAL A 65 13.43 9.50 8.37
C VAL A 65 14.15 10.80 8.08
N VAL A 66 13.87 11.45 6.94
CA VAL A 66 14.44 12.75 6.59
C VAL A 66 14.02 13.82 7.59
N GLY A 67 12.77 13.83 8.05
CA GLY A 67 12.27 14.76 9.06
C GLY A 67 12.95 14.64 10.43
N ILE A 68 13.34 13.41 10.80
CA ILE A 68 14.14 13.09 11.99
C ILE A 68 15.61 13.48 11.78
N LEU A 69 16.19 13.24 10.61
CA LEU A 69 17.59 13.57 10.33
C LEU A 69 17.84 15.09 10.20
N LEU A 70 16.87 15.83 9.66
CA LEU A 70 16.90 17.30 9.53
C LEU A 70 16.37 18.02 10.78
N GLY A 71 16.10 17.29 11.87
CA GLY A 71 15.43 17.77 13.08
C GLY A 71 16.11 17.33 14.35
#